data_AF-A0A815Z3D7-F1
#
_entry.id   AF-A0A815Z3D7-F1
#
_cell.length_a   1.000
_cell.length_b   1.000
_cell.length_c   1.000
_cell.angle_alpha   90.00
_cell.angle_beta   90.00
_cell.angle_gamma   90.00
#
_symmetry.space_group_name_H-M   'P 1'
#
loop_
_entity.id
_entity.type
_entity.pdbx_description
1 polymer ?
#
loop_
_entity_poly.entity_id
_entity_poly.type
_entity_poly.pdbx_seq_one_letter_code
_entity_poly.pdbx_strand_id
1 'polypeptide(L)'
;MKPNWPGSYNVTPLCNQEMCCCLSGEVQVKEVAYFFMTISGKLAGQCNGLSTFFLPAMKPSTYSTKLPIVGVINLSEDSSTVTVESPIGTQCNGRAIRQ
;
A
#
# COMPACT_ATOMS: atom_id res chain seq x y z
N MET A 1 11.58 -12.70 13.80
CA MET A 1 10.20 -13.20 13.56
C MET A 1 9.86 -12.91 12.11
N LYS A 2 9.03 -13.75 11.45
CA LYS A 2 8.57 -13.46 10.08
C LYS A 2 7.49 -12.36 10.15
N PRO A 3 7.56 -11.29 9.33
CA PRO A 3 6.50 -10.28 9.26
C PRO A 3 5.15 -10.94 8.93
N ASN A 4 4.09 -10.53 9.63
CA ASN A 4 2.71 -10.97 9.40
C ASN A 4 1.91 -9.80 8.80
N TRP A 5 2.09 -9.56 7.50
CA TRP A 5 1.43 -8.49 6.77
C TRP A 5 -0.08 -8.66 6.53
N PRO A 6 -0.65 -9.88 6.37
CA PRO A 6 -2.09 -10.03 6.19
C PRO A 6 -2.92 -9.34 7.28
N GLY A 7 -3.87 -8.50 6.86
CA GLY A 7 -4.68 -7.68 7.75
C GLY A 7 -5.24 -6.42 7.09
N SER A 8 -5.96 -5.64 7.89
CA SER A 8 -6.53 -4.35 7.51
C SER A 8 -5.66 -3.20 8.00
N TYR A 9 -5.49 -2.20 7.14
CA TYR A 9 -4.67 -1.01 7.38
C TYR A 9 -5.47 0.24 7.06
N ASN A 10 -5.56 1.17 8.01
CA ASN A 10 -6.24 2.44 7.83
C ASN A 10 -5.32 3.46 7.17
N VAL A 11 -5.74 3.98 6.02
CA VAL A 11 -4.98 5.00 5.30
C VAL A 11 -5.02 6.32 6.05
N THR A 12 -3.85 6.89 6.25
CA THR A 12 -3.65 8.21 6.86
C THR A 12 -3.78 9.28 5.77
N PRO A 13 -4.51 10.39 6.01
CA PRO A 13 -4.74 11.43 5.00
C PRO A 13 -3.51 12.34 4.85
N LEU A 14 -2.42 11.79 4.32
CA LEU A 14 -1.16 12.52 4.04
C LEU A 14 -0.99 12.86 2.55
N CYS A 15 -1.70 12.15 1.68
CA CYS A 15 -1.62 12.32 0.24
C CYS A 15 -2.61 13.41 -0.25
N ASN A 16 -2.14 14.34 -1.07
CA ASN A 16 -2.95 15.41 -1.63
C ASN A 16 -3.83 14.90 -2.79
N GLN A 17 -5.11 14.72 -2.51
CA GLN A 17 -6.08 14.18 -3.47
C GLN A 17 -6.40 15.12 -4.65
N GLU A 18 -6.09 16.41 -4.56
CA GLU A 18 -6.32 17.34 -5.66
C GLU A 18 -5.33 17.12 -6.81
N MET A 19 -4.13 16.64 -6.49
CA MET A 19 -3.04 16.47 -7.46
C MET A 19 -2.62 15.02 -7.68
N CYS A 20 -3.01 14.11 -6.79
CA CYS A 20 -2.45 12.75 -6.73
C CYS A 20 -3.53 11.67 -6.70
N CYS A 21 -3.08 10.44 -6.99
CA CYS A 21 -3.86 9.23 -6.84
C CYS A 21 -3.54 8.60 -5.49
N CYS A 22 -4.38 8.90 -4.50
CA CYS A 22 -4.14 8.56 -3.11
C CYS A 22 -4.86 7.27 -2.73
N LEU A 23 -4.23 6.42 -1.93
CA LEU A 23 -5.00 5.42 -1.20
C LEU A 23 -5.99 6.13 -0.25
N SER A 24 -7.12 5.50 0.02
CA SER A 24 -8.18 6.04 0.86
C SER A 24 -8.94 4.92 1.57
N GLY A 25 -9.45 5.23 2.77
CA GLY A 25 -10.21 4.28 3.59
C GLY A 25 -9.34 3.17 4.14
N GLU A 26 -9.81 1.93 4.02
CA GLU A 26 -9.11 0.73 4.46
C GLU A 26 -8.38 0.07 3.28
N VAL A 27 -7.14 -0.34 3.54
CA VAL A 27 -6.33 -1.19 2.67
C VAL A 27 -6.27 -2.58 3.28
N GLN A 28 -6.66 -3.59 2.50
CA GLN A 28 -6.57 -4.98 2.90
C GLN A 28 -5.36 -5.65 2.26
N VAL A 29 -4.54 -6.26 3.09
CA VAL A 29 -3.46 -7.14 2.66
C VAL A 29 -3.91 -8.58 2.89
N LYS A 30 -3.92 -9.41 1.84
CA LYS A 30 -4.31 -10.82 1.91
C LYS A 30 -3.21 -11.70 1.36
N GLU A 31 -2.99 -12.85 1.98
CA GLU A 31 -2.18 -13.91 1.38
C GLU A 31 -3.06 -14.72 0.44
N VAL A 32 -2.70 -14.79 -0.83
CA VAL A 32 -3.46 -15.53 -1.86
C VAL A 32 -2.77 -16.82 -2.27
N ALA A 33 -1.46 -16.91 -2.07
CA ALA A 33 -0.69 -18.14 -2.23
C ALA A 33 0.59 -18.05 -1.40
N TYR A 34 1.30 -19.18 -1.26
CA TYR A 34 2.53 -19.31 -0.47
C TYR A 34 3.62 -18.26 -0.79
N PHE A 35 3.56 -17.68 -1.98
CA PHE A 35 4.50 -16.70 -2.49
C PHE A 35 3.84 -15.44 -3.03
N PHE A 36 2.54 -15.23 -2.78
CA PHE A 36 1.82 -14.08 -3.31
C PHE A 36 0.85 -13.50 -2.29
N MET A 37 0.89 -12.18 -2.19
CA MET A 37 -0.09 -11.38 -1.46
C MET A 37 -0.82 -10.45 -2.42
N THR A 38 -2.02 -10.05 -2.03
CA THR A 38 -2.74 -8.96 -2.66
C THR A 38 -2.88 -7.80 -1.71
N ILE A 39 -2.72 -6.59 -2.24
CA ILE A 39 -3.09 -5.35 -1.56
C ILE A 39 -4.27 -4.76 -2.30
N SER A 40 -5.42 -4.72 -1.64
CA SER A 40 -6.64 -4.14 -2.18
C SER A 40 -6.99 -2.89 -1.40
N GLY A 41 -7.33 -1.82 -2.11
CA GLY A 41 -7.70 -0.56 -1.48
C GLY A 41 -8.43 0.37 -2.44
N LYS A 42 -9.09 1.38 -1.91
CA LYS A 42 -9.72 2.41 -2.71
C LYS A 42 -8.71 3.51 -3.04
N LEU A 43 -8.63 3.89 -4.30
CA LEU A 43 -7.98 5.10 -4.76
C LEU A 43 -8.97 6.27 -4.75
N ALA A 44 -8.50 7.42 -4.29
CA ALA A 44 -9.18 8.71 -4.29
C ALA A 44 -8.30 9.76 -4.98
N GLY A 45 -8.92 10.91 -5.29
CA GLY A 45 -8.27 12.00 -6.02
C GLY A 45 -8.35 11.79 -7.53
N GLN A 46 -7.22 11.95 -8.22
CA GLN A 46 -7.17 11.93 -9.69
C GLN A 46 -7.49 10.56 -10.33
N CYS A 47 -7.40 9.45 -9.56
CA CYS A 47 -7.56 8.09 -10.10
C CYS A 47 -8.80 7.33 -9.61
N ASN A 48 -9.72 7.98 -8.88
CA ASN A 48 -10.93 7.40 -8.26
C ASN A 48 -11.29 5.96 -8.70
N GLY A 49 -11.25 5.01 -7.76
CA GLY A 49 -11.60 3.62 -8.07
C GLY A 49 -11.20 2.63 -6.99
N LEU A 50 -11.55 1.36 -7.19
CA LEU A 50 -10.98 0.26 -6.41
C LEU A 50 -9.77 -0.28 -7.16
N SER A 51 -8.71 -0.61 -6.43
CA SER A 51 -7.51 -1.20 -7.02
C SER A 51 -7.06 -2.39 -6.19
N THR A 52 -6.60 -3.41 -6.90
CA THR A 52 -5.99 -4.61 -6.31
C THR A 52 -4.65 -4.83 -6.97
N PHE A 53 -3.62 -5.00 -6.14
CA PHE A 53 -2.24 -5.13 -6.56
C PHE A 53 -1.69 -6.48 -6.12
N PHE A 54 -0.95 -7.15 -6.99
CA PHE A 54 -0.35 -8.46 -6.69
C PHE A 54 1.12 -8.27 -6.34
N LEU A 55 1.51 -8.82 -5.18
CA LEU A 55 2.86 -8.75 -4.65
C LEU A 55 3.45 -10.14 -4.52
N PRO A 56 4.63 -10.43 -5.10
CA PRO A 56 5.40 -11.59 -4.69
C PRO A 56 5.80 -11.48 -3.21
N ALA A 57 5.34 -12.43 -2.39
CA ALA A 57 5.65 -12.56 -0.95
C ALA A 57 6.99 -13.27 -0.68
N MET A 58 7.84 -13.43 -1.69
CA MET A 58 9.16 -14.06 -1.57
C MET A 58 10.20 -13.08 -0.98
N LYS A 59 10.37 -13.11 0.35
CA LYS A 59 11.51 -12.62 1.19
C LYS A 59 11.52 -11.15 1.70
N PRO A 60 12.46 -10.77 2.62
CA PRO A 60 12.28 -10.74 4.08
C PRO A 60 12.30 -9.29 4.62
N SER A 61 11.82 -9.10 5.86
CA SER A 61 11.78 -7.84 6.63
C SER A 61 11.07 -6.64 5.98
N THR A 62 11.41 -6.21 4.77
CA THR A 62 10.79 -5.07 4.10
C THR A 62 10.55 -5.40 2.64
N TYR A 63 9.36 -5.11 2.15
CA TYR A 63 8.98 -5.38 0.76
C TYR A 63 8.60 -4.10 0.03
N SER A 64 9.16 -3.88 -1.15
CA SER A 64 8.89 -2.73 -2.00
C SER A 64 8.40 -3.18 -3.39
N THR A 65 7.28 -2.65 -3.88
CA THR A 65 6.84 -2.85 -5.28
C THR A 65 6.50 -1.54 -5.95
N LYS A 66 6.64 -1.45 -7.27
CA LYS A 66 6.22 -0.28 -8.05
C LYS A 66 4.82 -0.50 -8.61
N LEU A 67 3.88 0.35 -8.22
CA LEU A 67 2.56 0.44 -8.83
C LEU A 67 2.56 1.56 -9.88
N PRO A 68 2.12 1.28 -11.12
CA PRO A 68 2.14 2.26 -12.21
C PRO A 68 1.38 3.56 -11.91
N ILE A 69 0.37 3.49 -11.05
CA ILE A 69 -0.59 4.58 -10.80
C ILE A 69 -0.31 5.32 -9.49
N VAL A 70 0.29 4.65 -8.51
CA VAL A 70 0.38 5.16 -7.13
C VAL A 70 1.82 5.46 -6.71
N GLY A 71 2.80 4.70 -7.23
CA GLY A 71 4.19 4.80 -6.81
C GLY A 71 4.69 3.50 -6.19
N VAL A 72 5.75 3.58 -5.38
CA VAL A 72 6.35 2.43 -4.71
C VAL A 72 5.61 2.15 -3.40
N ILE A 73 5.04 0.96 -3.22
CA ILE A 73 4.50 0.51 -1.94
C ILE A 73 5.62 -0.15 -1.15
N ASN A 74 5.85 0.29 0.09
CA ASN A 74 6.73 -0.36 1.05
C ASN A 74 5.94 -0.97 2.22
N LEU A 75 6.26 -2.20 2.61
CA LEU A 75 5.73 -2.87 3.79
C LEU A 75 6.77 -2.88 4.91
N SER A 76 6.39 -2.48 6.12
CA SER A 76 7.31 -2.45 7.26
C SER A 76 7.56 -3.82 7.88
N GLU A 77 8.71 -3.97 8.54
CA GLU A 77 9.17 -5.23 9.15
C GLU A 77 8.35 -5.68 10.34
N ASP A 78 7.89 -4.73 11.14
CA ASP A 78 6.96 -4.95 12.24
C ASP A 78 5.53 -5.24 11.77
N SER A 79 5.27 -5.22 10.45
CA SER A 79 3.94 -5.40 9.85
C SER A 79 2.89 -4.42 10.38
N SER A 80 3.32 -3.23 10.81
CA SER A 80 2.43 -2.20 11.35
C SER A 80 2.06 -1.15 10.31
N THR A 81 2.83 -1.02 9.22
CA THR A 81 2.64 0.05 8.24
C THR A 81 2.83 -0.38 6.79
N VAL A 82 2.06 0.28 5.94
CA VAL A 82 2.21 0.28 4.48
C VAL A 82 2.48 1.73 4.08
N THR A 83 3.60 2.02 3.44
CA THR A 83 3.88 3.36 2.89
C THR A 83 3.81 3.35 1.38
N VAL A 84 3.48 4.50 0.81
CA VAL A 84 3.45 4.73 -0.62
C VAL A 84 4.35 5.92 -0.92
N GLU A 85 5.33 5.71 -1.78
CA GLU A 85 6.26 6.74 -2.23
C GLU A 85 6.07 7.00 -3.72
N SER A 86 5.59 8.19 -4.05
CA SER A 86 5.34 8.58 -5.42
C SER A 86 6.58 9.26 -6.03
N PRO A 87 6.99 8.90 -7.26
CA PRO A 87 8.08 9.57 -7.95
C PRO A 87 7.70 10.99 -8.42
N ILE A 88 6.43 11.37 -8.35
CA ILE A 88 5.88 12.63 -8.88
C ILE A 88 6.06 13.77 -7.85
N GLY A 89 6.22 13.43 -6.57
CA GLY A 89 6.46 14.39 -5.49
C GLY A 89 5.98 13.88 -4.13
N THR A 90 6.51 14.45 -3.05
CA THR A 90 6.22 14.03 -1.68
C THR A 90 4.77 14.26 -1.26
N GLN A 91 4.06 15.19 -1.91
CA GLN A 91 2.63 15.43 -1.73
C GLN A 91 1.75 14.25 -2.17
N CYS A 92 2.29 13.34 -2.98
CA CYS A 92 1.60 12.12 -3.42
C CYS A 92 1.99 10.91 -2.56
N ASN A 93 2.79 11.10 -1.51
CA ASN A 93 3.14 10.01 -0.60
C ASN A 93 1.97 9.70 0.32
N GLY A 94 1.82 8.43 0.67
CA GLY A 94 0.75 7.92 1.52
C GLY A 94 1.28 6.97 2.58
N ARG A 95 0.46 6.76 3.61
CA ARG A 95 0.72 5.76 4.65
C ARG A 95 -0.59 5.10 5.04
N ALA A 96 -0.54 3.83 5.39
CA ALA A 96 -1.60 3.12 6.08
C ALA A 96 -1.02 2.41 7.31
N ILE A 97 -1.80 2.36 8.40
CA ILE A 97 -1.39 1.80 9.68
C ILE A 97 -2.32 0.63 10.02
N ARG A 98 -1.76 -0.49 10.47
CA ARG A 98 -2.53 -1.69 10.83
C ARG A 98 -3.51 -1.39 11.96
N GLN A 99 -4.71 -1.97 11.85
CA GLN A 99 -5.74 -1.95 12.91
C GLN A 99 -5.47 -2.97 14.02
#